data_AF-A0A4S8S9A4-F1
#
_entry.id   AF-A0A4S8S9A4-F1
#
_cell.length_a   1.000
_cell.length_b   1.000
_cell.length_c   1.000
_cell.angle_alpha   90.00
_cell.angle_beta   90.00
_cell.angle_gamma   90.00
#
_symmetry.space_group_name_H-M   'P 1'
#
loop_
_entity.id
_entity.type
_entity.pdbx_description
1 polymer ?
#
loop_
_entity_poly.entity_id
_entity_poly.type
_entity_poly.pdbx_seq_one_letter_code
_entity_poly.pdbx_strand_id
1 'polypeptide(L)'
;MILRQKAAELLGYANHAAFRIEDKMAKSPETVMSFLDDLHSRLSAGAKADVNGLKEFKRQDLADRGEEPDDKFWLWDYAYYQRMMLESQFSVDRKEIAEFFSLETTVSGIMDIFSHLFGLQFREVNTEDRATLSPTGIAEDLTWHDDVLLFAVWNDESLGSGFLGYLYLDLHPRLGKYGGMCNINLQCGFTSETGERHYPATALLCNFTPSTSTKPSLLMHEEVVLLFHELGHGIHDLVAHTKWSIFHGTATVDDFCEAPSQMLEFWAWDPDVLSQLSNHWSHLSPSHLQKWQNQNSGKAQPDKHLSSNMINALVKSKNVNGALYQTRLLHRSFFDMTVHSATSVVAIQEMNMAEQWNRLHTSMSFLDTPEGFDWGHGYAKFDAVVRVYDAGFYGYLYSRAYATEMFYTAFKRDLMNASEGKRYRKIMLERGGSVDEMETLLEFLGREPSNDAFYQELGLL
;
A
#
# COMPACT_ATOMS: atom_id res chain seq x y z
N MET A 1 -0.56 16.74 20.82
CA MET A 1 -2.00 16.85 21.17
C MET A 1 -2.35 18.19 21.78
N ILE A 2 -1.83 18.57 22.96
CA ILE A 2 -2.15 19.87 23.60
C ILE A 2 -1.98 21.07 22.65
N LEU A 3 -0.85 21.16 21.94
CA LEU A 3 -0.59 22.27 21.01
C LEU A 3 -1.58 22.29 19.84
N ARG A 4 -1.98 21.11 19.34
CA ARG A 4 -2.96 20.97 18.27
C ARG A 4 -4.35 21.45 18.71
N GLN A 5 -4.79 21.05 19.90
CA GLN A 5 -6.05 21.52 20.47
C GLN A 5 -6.07 23.05 20.63
N LYS A 6 -4.99 23.63 21.17
CA LYS A 6 -4.87 25.09 21.28
C LYS A 6 -4.91 25.79 19.92
N ALA A 7 -4.25 25.22 18.91
CA ALA A 7 -4.28 25.77 17.56
C ALA A 7 -5.69 25.73 16.96
N ALA A 8 -6.42 24.62 17.12
CA ALA A 8 -7.80 24.49 16.68
C ALA A 8 -8.72 25.52 17.36
N GLU A 9 -8.61 25.68 18.68
CA GLU A 9 -9.36 26.67 19.46
C GLU A 9 -9.10 28.11 18.96
N LEU A 10 -7.83 28.44 18.67
CA LEU A 10 -7.46 29.75 18.11
C LEU A 10 -8.03 30.00 16.71
N LEU A 11 -8.19 28.94 15.92
CA LEU A 11 -8.79 28.98 14.58
C LEU A 11 -10.32 28.91 14.59
N GLY A 12 -10.94 28.75 15.78
CA GLY A 12 -12.40 28.70 15.93
C GLY A 12 -13.02 27.31 15.78
N TYR A 13 -12.22 26.24 15.73
CA TYR A 13 -12.69 24.85 15.67
C TYR A 13 -12.84 24.25 17.07
N ALA A 14 -13.78 23.31 17.21
CA ALA A 14 -14.01 22.63 18.49
C ALA A 14 -12.81 21.78 18.94
N ASN A 15 -12.13 21.14 18.00
CA ASN A 15 -10.96 20.32 18.25
C ASN A 15 -10.12 20.17 16.97
N HIS A 16 -8.96 19.52 17.10
CA HIS A 16 -8.04 19.34 15.98
C HIS A 16 -8.61 18.47 14.85
N ALA A 17 -9.42 17.46 15.18
CA ALA A 17 -10.05 16.61 14.18
C ALA A 17 -11.02 17.40 13.30
N ALA A 18 -11.86 18.26 13.88
CA ALA A 18 -12.76 19.14 13.15
C ALA A 18 -12.01 20.09 12.20
N PHE A 19 -10.88 20.64 12.64
CA PHE A 19 -10.01 21.46 11.81
C PHE A 19 -9.41 20.67 10.63
N ARG A 20 -8.90 19.46 10.87
CA ARG A 20 -8.22 18.68 9.82
C ARG A 20 -9.17 18.02 8.82
N ILE A 21 -10.43 17.79 9.17
CA ILE A 21 -11.35 17.00 8.34
C ILE A 21 -12.25 17.88 7.45
N GLU A 22 -12.34 19.18 7.72
CA GLU A 22 -13.23 20.11 6.99
C GLU A 22 -13.01 20.08 5.46
N ASP A 23 -11.76 20.03 5.01
CA ASP A 23 -11.39 20.03 3.59
C ASP A 23 -11.34 18.63 2.97
N LYS A 24 -11.33 17.57 3.78
CA LYS A 24 -11.28 16.16 3.36
C LYS A 24 -12.59 15.67 2.74
N MET A 25 -12.62 14.47 2.15
CA MET A 25 -13.85 13.87 1.60
C MET A 25 -14.90 13.63 2.66
N ALA A 26 -14.49 13.23 3.88
CA ALA A 26 -15.44 12.94 4.96
C ALA A 26 -16.15 14.19 5.51
N LYS A 27 -15.58 15.38 5.35
CA LYS A 27 -16.07 16.72 5.78
C LYS A 27 -16.29 16.93 7.28
N SER A 28 -16.54 15.89 8.08
CA SER A 28 -16.76 16.01 9.52
C SER A 28 -16.23 14.81 10.33
N PRO A 29 -15.79 15.00 11.58
CA PRO A 29 -15.48 13.91 12.50
C PRO A 29 -16.64 12.92 12.68
N GLU A 30 -17.89 13.39 12.64
CA GLU A 30 -19.09 12.56 12.80
C GLU A 30 -19.22 11.56 11.63
N THR A 31 -18.98 12.00 10.39
CA THR A 31 -18.95 11.12 9.21
C THR A 31 -17.89 10.02 9.39
N VAL A 32 -16.69 10.40 9.85
CA VAL A 32 -15.58 9.47 10.08
C VAL A 32 -15.95 8.44 11.13
N MET A 33 -16.46 8.88 12.29
CA MET A 33 -16.83 7.99 13.38
C MET A 33 -17.97 7.05 12.97
N SER A 34 -18.97 7.54 12.24
CA SER A 34 -20.05 6.69 11.71
C SER A 34 -19.53 5.60 10.77
N PHE A 35 -18.56 5.92 9.91
CA PHE A 35 -17.92 4.94 9.03
C PHE A 35 -17.12 3.89 9.84
N LEU A 36 -16.30 4.34 10.79
CA LEU A 36 -15.48 3.45 11.62
C LEU A 36 -16.34 2.54 12.52
N ASP A 37 -17.44 3.06 13.07
CA ASP A 37 -18.37 2.30 13.91
C ASP A 37 -19.15 1.25 13.10
N ASP A 38 -19.65 1.59 11.91
CA ASP A 38 -20.31 0.60 11.02
C ASP A 38 -19.34 -0.51 10.64
N LEU A 39 -18.12 -0.16 10.23
CA LEU A 39 -17.09 -1.13 9.87
C LEU A 39 -16.68 -2.02 11.06
N HIS A 40 -16.50 -1.43 12.25
CA HIS A 40 -16.21 -2.18 13.47
C HIS A 40 -17.33 -3.17 13.81
N SER A 41 -18.59 -2.74 13.70
CA SER A 41 -19.75 -3.59 14.01
C SER A 41 -19.82 -4.83 13.11
N ARG A 42 -19.52 -4.67 11.81
CA ARG A 42 -19.52 -5.75 10.82
C ARG A 42 -18.35 -6.70 10.99
N LEU A 43 -17.16 -6.17 11.29
CA LEU A 43 -15.94 -6.96 11.45
C LEU A 43 -15.87 -7.73 12.78
N SER A 44 -16.57 -7.27 13.82
CA SER A 44 -16.42 -7.78 15.19
C SER A 44 -16.63 -9.30 15.32
N ALA A 45 -17.67 -9.84 14.66
CA ALA A 45 -17.94 -11.27 14.71
C ALA A 45 -16.85 -12.09 14.01
N GLY A 46 -16.38 -11.63 12.84
CA GLY A 46 -15.30 -12.25 12.09
C GLY A 46 -13.97 -12.20 12.85
N ALA A 47 -13.59 -11.05 13.37
CA ALA A 47 -12.34 -10.89 14.13
C ALA A 47 -12.31 -11.78 15.38
N LYS A 48 -13.45 -11.93 16.07
CA LYS A 48 -13.57 -12.86 17.20
C LYS A 48 -13.44 -14.32 16.76
N ALA A 49 -14.03 -14.69 15.62
CA ALA A 49 -13.88 -16.03 15.06
C ALA A 49 -12.42 -16.33 14.67
N ASP A 50 -11.75 -15.38 14.01
CA ASP A 50 -10.35 -15.45 13.62
C ASP A 50 -9.43 -15.68 14.82
N VAL A 51 -9.58 -14.87 15.89
CA VAL A 51 -8.81 -15.06 17.13
C VAL A 51 -9.07 -16.41 17.76
N ASN A 52 -10.32 -16.88 17.78
CA ASN A 52 -10.63 -18.19 18.34
C ASN A 52 -10.01 -19.33 17.52
N GLY A 53 -10.01 -19.21 16.19
CA GLY A 53 -9.33 -20.17 15.31
C GLY A 53 -7.83 -20.21 15.54
N LEU A 54 -7.19 -19.04 15.69
CA LEU A 54 -5.76 -18.94 16.02
C LEU A 54 -5.44 -19.45 17.43
N LYS A 55 -6.33 -19.23 18.41
CA LYS A 55 -6.24 -19.80 19.77
C LYS A 55 -6.27 -21.32 19.76
N GLU A 56 -7.19 -21.90 19.00
CA GLU A 56 -7.27 -23.36 18.83
C GLU A 56 -5.99 -23.90 18.21
N PHE A 57 -5.53 -23.24 17.14
CA PHE A 57 -4.30 -23.63 16.46
C PHE A 57 -3.07 -23.54 17.37
N LYS A 58 -2.97 -22.50 18.20
CA LYS A 58 -1.94 -22.38 19.25
C LYS A 58 -2.01 -23.53 20.26
N ARG A 59 -3.20 -23.91 20.72
CA ARG A 59 -3.37 -25.01 21.67
C ARG A 59 -2.89 -26.34 21.07
N GLN A 60 -3.23 -26.60 19.81
CA GLN A 60 -2.79 -27.80 19.10
C GLN A 60 -1.26 -27.82 18.95
N ASP A 61 -0.64 -26.72 18.52
CA ASP A 61 0.81 -26.62 18.38
C ASP A 61 1.56 -26.83 19.71
N LEU A 62 1.09 -26.22 20.80
CA LEU A 62 1.67 -26.43 22.13
C LEU A 62 1.58 -27.90 22.57
N ALA A 63 0.43 -28.54 22.35
CA ALA A 63 0.24 -29.95 22.68
C ALA A 63 1.17 -30.86 21.86
N ASP A 64 1.34 -30.59 20.57
CA ASP A 64 2.23 -31.34 19.68
C ASP A 64 3.71 -31.19 20.07
N ARG A 65 4.09 -30.05 20.66
CA ARG A 65 5.43 -29.79 21.21
C ARG A 65 5.61 -30.28 22.65
N GLY A 66 4.55 -30.78 23.30
CA GLY A 66 4.58 -31.18 24.71
C GLY A 66 4.79 -30.02 25.68
N GLU A 67 4.38 -28.81 25.29
CA GLU A 67 4.43 -27.61 26.13
C GLU A 67 3.12 -27.42 26.92
N GLU A 68 3.21 -26.67 28.01
CA GLU A 68 2.04 -26.36 28.84
C GLU A 68 0.99 -25.58 28.04
N PRO A 69 -0.31 -25.88 28.23
CA PRO A 69 -1.38 -25.16 27.55
C PRO A 69 -1.41 -23.69 27.98
N ASP A 70 -1.62 -22.80 27.01
CA ASP A 70 -1.85 -21.38 27.24
C ASP A 70 -3.17 -20.95 26.58
N ASP A 71 -4.17 -20.61 27.39
CA ASP A 71 -5.48 -20.14 26.94
C ASP A 71 -5.47 -18.68 26.46
N LYS A 72 -4.34 -17.99 26.65
CA LYS A 72 -4.14 -16.61 26.20
C LYS A 72 -3.64 -16.56 24.77
N PHE A 73 -4.00 -15.50 24.07
CA PHE A 73 -3.43 -15.23 22.75
C PHE A 73 -2.95 -13.80 22.70
N TRP A 74 -1.63 -13.68 22.72
CA TRP A 74 -0.94 -12.42 22.94
C TRP A 74 -0.67 -11.70 21.63
N LEU A 75 -0.36 -10.41 21.74
CA LEU A 75 0.09 -9.57 20.64
C LEU A 75 1.20 -10.21 19.79
N TRP A 76 2.17 -10.87 20.43
CA TRP A 76 3.31 -11.49 19.75
C TRP A 76 2.98 -12.86 19.14
N ASP A 77 1.85 -13.47 19.49
CA ASP A 77 1.43 -14.76 18.96
C ASP A 77 0.86 -14.62 17.54
N TYR A 78 0.19 -13.50 17.23
CA TYR A 78 -0.55 -13.31 15.98
C TYR A 78 0.30 -13.57 14.74
N ALA A 79 1.44 -12.90 14.59
CA ALA A 79 2.27 -13.03 13.39
C ALA A 79 2.83 -14.46 13.23
N TYR A 80 3.16 -15.13 14.34
CA TYR A 80 3.70 -16.48 14.34
C TYR A 80 2.66 -17.51 13.91
N TYR A 81 1.49 -17.51 14.56
CA TYR A 81 0.42 -18.48 14.26
C TYR A 81 -0.30 -18.19 12.95
N GLN A 82 -0.42 -16.92 12.53
CA GLN A 82 -0.90 -16.59 11.18
C GLN A 82 -0.02 -17.25 10.12
N ARG A 83 1.30 -17.10 10.22
CA ARG A 83 2.25 -17.69 9.27
C ARG A 83 2.12 -19.22 9.26
N MET A 84 2.15 -19.84 10.44
CA MET A 84 2.06 -21.30 10.54
C MET A 84 0.72 -21.86 10.04
N MET A 85 -0.38 -21.16 10.28
CA MET A 85 -1.70 -21.54 9.76
C MET A 85 -1.73 -21.48 8.23
N LEU A 86 -1.18 -20.42 7.63
CA LEU A 86 -1.05 -20.29 6.18
C LEU A 86 -0.20 -21.42 5.57
N GLU A 87 0.94 -21.74 6.19
CA GLU A 87 1.83 -22.83 5.75
C GLU A 87 1.14 -24.20 5.85
N SER A 88 0.52 -24.51 6.99
CA SER A 88 0.01 -25.86 7.29
C SER A 88 -1.40 -26.14 6.78
N GLN A 89 -2.31 -25.15 6.79
CA GLN A 89 -3.73 -25.35 6.45
C GLN A 89 -4.09 -24.83 5.06
N PHE A 90 -3.34 -23.84 4.55
CA PHE A 90 -3.60 -23.23 3.24
C PHE A 90 -2.54 -23.55 2.19
N SER A 91 -1.49 -24.31 2.56
CA SER A 91 -0.39 -24.70 1.67
C SER A 91 0.29 -23.50 1.00
N VAL A 92 0.44 -22.39 1.75
CA VAL A 92 1.11 -21.17 1.28
C VAL A 92 2.50 -21.09 1.91
N ASP A 93 3.51 -21.58 1.18
CA ASP A 93 4.91 -21.31 1.50
C ASP A 93 5.33 -20.00 0.80
N ARG A 94 5.44 -18.93 1.61
CA ARG A 94 5.80 -17.59 1.11
C ARG A 94 7.21 -17.55 0.52
N LYS A 95 8.14 -18.36 1.05
CA LYS A 95 9.53 -18.41 0.55
C LYS A 95 9.60 -19.14 -0.77
N GLU A 96 8.82 -20.21 -0.93
CA GLU A 96 8.67 -20.91 -2.21
C GLU A 96 8.05 -20.01 -3.27
N ILE A 97 6.96 -19.31 -2.94
CA ILE A 97 6.30 -18.37 -3.85
C ILE A 97 7.25 -17.23 -4.26
N ALA A 98 8.05 -16.71 -3.33
CA ALA A 98 9.02 -15.65 -3.62
C ALA A 98 10.06 -16.05 -4.67
N GLU A 99 10.35 -17.36 -4.84
CA GLU A 99 11.29 -17.85 -5.87
C GLU A 99 10.85 -17.51 -7.30
N PHE A 100 9.58 -17.14 -7.48
CA PHE A 100 8.98 -16.76 -8.76
C PHE A 100 8.92 -15.26 -8.98
N PHE A 101 9.33 -14.43 -8.01
CA PHE A 101 9.25 -12.97 -8.11
C PHE A 101 10.63 -12.35 -7.92
N SER A 102 11.50 -12.50 -8.92
CA SER A 102 12.76 -11.75 -8.93
C SER A 102 12.48 -10.26 -9.08
N LEU A 103 13.21 -9.41 -8.37
CA LEU A 103 12.95 -7.95 -8.33
C LEU A 103 12.89 -7.35 -9.75
N GLU A 104 13.91 -7.62 -10.57
CA GLU A 104 14.05 -7.07 -11.91
C GLU A 104 12.86 -7.45 -12.82
N THR A 105 12.54 -8.74 -12.90
CA THR A 105 11.42 -9.21 -13.76
C THR A 105 10.07 -8.76 -13.23
N THR A 106 9.91 -8.64 -11.91
CA THR A 106 8.66 -8.22 -11.29
C THR A 106 8.41 -6.73 -11.56
N VAL A 107 9.42 -5.87 -11.38
CA VAL A 107 9.34 -4.44 -11.71
C VAL A 107 9.00 -4.26 -13.19
N SER A 108 9.71 -4.94 -14.09
CA SER A 108 9.44 -4.87 -15.53
C SER A 108 8.00 -5.31 -15.86
N GLY A 109 7.54 -6.43 -15.30
CA GLY A 109 6.20 -6.94 -15.57
C GLY A 109 5.09 -6.01 -15.08
N ILE A 110 5.26 -5.36 -13.93
CA ILE A 110 4.32 -4.35 -13.44
C ILE A 110 4.33 -3.11 -14.35
N MET A 111 5.52 -2.67 -14.80
CA MET A 111 5.64 -1.57 -15.74
C MET A 111 5.00 -1.90 -17.10
N ASP A 112 5.05 -3.16 -17.55
CA ASP A 112 4.35 -3.61 -18.77
C ASP A 112 2.83 -3.55 -18.60
N ILE A 113 2.31 -3.98 -17.44
CA ILE A 113 0.88 -3.87 -17.12
C ILE A 113 0.45 -2.39 -17.14
N PHE A 114 1.21 -1.51 -16.51
CA PHE A 114 0.90 -0.07 -16.50
C PHE A 114 1.05 0.58 -17.88
N SER A 115 2.02 0.12 -18.69
CA SER A 115 2.16 0.54 -20.09
C SER A 115 0.90 0.24 -20.88
N HIS A 116 0.36 -0.98 -20.74
CA HIS A 116 -0.86 -1.41 -21.40
C HIS A 116 -2.11 -0.65 -20.91
N LEU A 117 -2.29 -0.53 -19.59
CA LEU A 117 -3.48 0.09 -19.00
C LEU A 117 -3.52 1.59 -19.23
N PHE A 118 -2.39 2.28 -19.05
CA PHE A 118 -2.35 3.74 -19.00
C PHE A 118 -1.72 4.36 -20.24
N GLY A 119 -1.31 3.56 -21.23
CA GLY A 119 -0.71 4.04 -22.48
C GLY A 119 0.64 4.73 -22.23
N LEU A 120 1.55 4.02 -21.56
CA LEU A 120 2.87 4.53 -21.17
C LEU A 120 3.97 3.81 -21.94
N GLN A 121 5.11 4.49 -22.08
CA GLN A 121 6.38 3.90 -22.51
C GLN A 121 7.46 4.31 -21.52
N PHE A 122 8.09 3.33 -20.89
CA PHE A 122 9.24 3.54 -20.02
C PHE A 122 10.52 3.29 -20.80
N ARG A 123 11.41 4.26 -20.81
CA ARG A 123 12.73 4.14 -21.43
C ARG A 123 13.80 4.35 -20.37
N GLU A 124 14.56 3.31 -20.08
CA GLU A 124 15.68 3.43 -19.16
C GLU A 124 16.68 4.45 -19.69
N VAL A 125 17.06 5.41 -18.84
CA VAL A 125 18.13 6.36 -19.09
C VAL A 125 19.42 5.68 -18.63
N ASN A 126 20.06 4.96 -19.55
CA ASN A 126 21.30 4.24 -19.28
C ASN A 126 22.48 5.20 -19.05
N THR A 127 23.65 4.67 -18.69
CA THR A 127 24.85 5.48 -18.39
C THR A 127 25.25 6.45 -19.51
N GLU A 128 25.12 6.04 -20.78
CA GLU A 128 25.46 6.88 -21.94
C GLU A 128 24.47 8.04 -22.12
N ASP A 129 23.16 7.74 -21.99
CA ASP A 129 22.11 8.75 -22.00
C ASP A 129 22.26 9.72 -20.82
N ARG A 130 22.63 9.21 -19.64
CA ARG A 130 22.84 10.05 -18.44
C ARG A 130 23.97 11.05 -18.64
N ALA A 131 25.11 10.62 -19.18
CA ALA A 131 26.23 11.52 -19.48
C ALA A 131 25.82 12.62 -20.47
N THR A 132 24.95 12.29 -21.44
CA THR A 132 24.45 13.24 -22.44
C THR A 132 23.45 14.25 -21.85
N LEU A 133 22.58 13.80 -20.96
CA LEU A 133 21.55 14.64 -20.31
C LEU A 133 22.11 15.48 -19.16
N SER A 134 23.21 15.04 -18.54
CA SER A 134 23.83 15.74 -17.42
C SER A 134 24.37 17.12 -17.82
N PRO A 135 24.03 18.20 -17.09
CA PRO A 135 24.56 19.55 -17.37
C PRO A 135 26.09 19.65 -17.29
N THR A 136 26.73 18.73 -16.57
CA THR A 136 28.19 18.67 -16.39
C THR A 136 28.86 17.65 -17.29
N GLY A 137 28.09 16.84 -18.02
CA GLY A 137 28.58 15.69 -18.78
C GLY A 137 28.92 14.46 -17.93
N ILE A 138 28.63 14.48 -16.62
CA ILE A 138 28.91 13.38 -15.68
C ILE A 138 27.62 12.58 -15.46
N ALA A 139 27.61 11.29 -15.81
CA ALA A 139 26.40 10.46 -15.75
C ALA A 139 25.85 10.31 -14.32
N GLU A 140 26.75 10.27 -13.35
CA GLU A 140 26.47 10.08 -11.93
C GLU A 140 25.72 11.29 -11.34
N ASP A 141 25.80 12.47 -11.95
CA ASP A 141 25.13 13.68 -11.45
C ASP A 141 23.60 13.59 -11.52
N LEU A 142 23.06 12.68 -12.34
CA LEU A 142 21.61 12.51 -12.47
C LEU A 142 21.01 11.62 -11.38
N THR A 143 21.80 10.91 -10.59
CA THR A 143 21.30 9.99 -9.53
C THR A 143 22.08 10.14 -8.23
N TRP A 144 21.41 10.01 -7.08
CA TRP A 144 22.07 10.17 -5.77
C TRP A 144 22.81 8.91 -5.27
N HIS A 145 22.72 7.80 -5.98
CA HIS A 145 23.40 6.54 -5.68
C HIS A 145 23.47 5.64 -6.92
N ASP A 146 24.51 4.80 -7.03
CA ASP A 146 24.76 3.95 -8.20
C ASP A 146 23.64 2.94 -8.47
N ASP A 147 23.02 2.42 -7.40
CA ASP A 147 21.88 1.49 -7.48
C ASP A 147 20.56 2.12 -7.97
N VAL A 148 20.51 3.44 -8.20
CA VAL A 148 19.28 4.12 -8.62
C VAL A 148 19.09 3.97 -10.13
N LEU A 149 17.94 3.40 -10.51
CA LEU A 149 17.50 3.34 -11.90
C LEU A 149 16.73 4.62 -12.24
N LEU A 150 16.87 5.08 -13.48
CA LEU A 150 16.20 6.27 -14.00
C LEU A 150 15.50 5.92 -15.30
N PHE A 151 14.22 6.25 -15.40
CA PHE A 151 13.41 6.09 -16.60
C PHE A 151 12.87 7.44 -17.08
N ALA A 152 12.99 7.69 -18.38
CA ALA A 152 12.22 8.71 -19.08
C ALA A 152 10.88 8.08 -19.49
N VAL A 153 9.78 8.70 -19.08
CA VAL A 153 8.42 8.17 -19.31
C VAL A 153 7.71 9.00 -20.37
N TRP A 154 7.05 8.32 -21.29
CA TRP A 154 6.36 8.92 -22.44
C TRP A 154 4.95 8.35 -22.55
N ASN A 155 4.07 9.10 -23.19
CA ASN A 155 2.86 8.53 -23.76
C ASN A 155 3.22 7.49 -24.83
N ASP A 156 2.38 6.47 -24.99
CA ASP A 156 2.46 5.60 -26.16
C ASP A 156 2.04 6.34 -27.44
N GLU A 157 2.17 5.66 -28.59
CA GLU A 157 1.78 6.21 -29.89
C GLU A 157 0.28 6.57 -29.96
N SER A 158 -0.58 5.82 -29.27
CA SER A 158 -2.03 6.07 -29.25
C SER A 158 -2.40 7.36 -28.50
N LEU A 159 -1.51 7.83 -27.63
CA LEU A 159 -1.63 9.07 -26.86
C LEU A 159 -0.65 10.16 -27.35
N GLY A 160 -0.10 10.02 -28.56
CA GLY A 160 0.66 11.06 -29.24
C GLY A 160 2.13 11.19 -28.84
N SER A 161 2.69 10.20 -28.13
CA SER A 161 4.14 10.13 -27.84
C SER A 161 4.75 11.33 -27.10
N GLY A 162 3.93 12.11 -26.39
CA GLY A 162 4.42 13.22 -25.56
C GLY A 162 5.24 12.75 -24.36
N PHE A 163 6.26 13.52 -23.97
CA PHE A 163 7.02 13.28 -22.75
C PHE A 163 6.11 13.44 -21.53
N LEU A 164 6.30 12.63 -20.49
CA LEU A 164 5.53 12.70 -19.24
C LEU A 164 6.37 13.09 -18.05
N GLY A 165 7.65 12.71 -18.00
CA GLY A 165 8.53 13.02 -16.87
C GLY A 165 9.56 11.93 -16.60
N TYR A 166 10.16 12.00 -15.42
CA TYR A 166 11.18 11.05 -14.98
C TYR A 166 10.72 10.23 -13.77
N LEU A 167 11.02 8.93 -13.82
CA LEU A 167 10.79 7.98 -12.72
C LEU A 167 12.13 7.44 -12.23
N TYR A 168 12.41 7.66 -10.96
CA TYR A 168 13.57 7.09 -10.26
C TYR A 168 13.13 5.87 -9.46
N LEU A 169 13.89 4.77 -9.54
CA LEU A 169 13.68 3.59 -8.69
C LEU A 169 14.89 3.39 -7.79
N ASP A 170 14.70 3.57 -6.49
CA ASP A 170 15.71 3.34 -5.47
C ASP A 170 15.27 2.17 -4.59
N LEU A 171 15.67 0.96 -4.97
CA LEU A 171 14.98 -0.26 -4.53
C LEU A 171 15.62 -0.96 -3.33
N HIS A 172 16.88 -0.64 -2.99
CA HIS A 172 17.67 -1.37 -2.00
C HIS A 172 17.92 -0.59 -0.71
N PRO A 173 18.01 -1.27 0.45
CA PRO A 173 18.33 -0.63 1.71
C PRO A 173 19.81 -0.25 1.78
N ARG A 174 20.10 0.89 2.41
CA ARG A 174 21.46 1.31 2.77
C ARG A 174 21.47 2.25 3.96
N LEU A 175 22.61 2.37 4.64
CA LEU A 175 22.75 3.23 5.81
C LEU A 175 22.35 4.67 5.47
N GLY A 176 21.47 5.25 6.29
CA GLY A 176 20.99 6.63 6.12
C GLY A 176 19.82 6.81 5.14
N LYS A 177 19.43 5.77 4.39
CA LYS A 177 18.22 5.81 3.54
C LYS A 177 16.95 5.67 4.40
N TYR A 178 15.85 6.28 3.95
CA TYR A 178 14.52 6.06 4.50
C TYR A 178 14.17 4.56 4.51
N GLY A 179 13.78 4.03 5.67
CA GLY A 179 13.56 2.59 5.88
C GLY A 179 12.17 2.07 5.50
N GLY A 180 11.25 2.96 5.09
CA GLY A 180 9.91 2.57 4.61
C GLY A 180 9.88 2.36 3.10
N MET A 181 8.69 2.07 2.58
CA MET A 181 8.40 2.18 1.15
C MET A 181 7.57 3.45 0.94
N CYS A 182 7.87 4.23 -0.09
CA CYS A 182 7.06 5.37 -0.49
C CYS A 182 7.42 5.82 -1.91
N ASN A 183 6.47 6.46 -2.59
CA ASN A 183 6.76 7.36 -3.70
C ASN A 183 6.90 8.80 -3.21
N ILE A 184 7.91 9.52 -3.70
CA ILE A 184 8.12 10.95 -3.41
C ILE A 184 8.13 11.78 -4.68
N ASN A 185 7.41 12.89 -4.64
CA ASN A 185 7.48 13.90 -5.70
C ASN A 185 8.80 14.69 -5.55
N LEU A 186 9.68 14.62 -6.54
CA LEU A 186 10.92 15.40 -6.59
C LEU A 186 10.69 16.76 -7.25
N GLN A 187 9.84 16.78 -8.28
CA GLN A 187 9.45 17.97 -9.02
C GLN A 187 8.00 17.85 -9.47
N CYS A 188 7.20 18.88 -9.19
CA CYS A 188 5.82 18.96 -9.66
C CYS A 188 5.75 19.30 -11.15
N GLY A 189 4.84 18.66 -11.87
CA GLY A 189 4.42 19.08 -13.20
C GLY A 189 3.39 20.22 -13.15
N PHE A 190 3.52 21.21 -14.03
CA PHE A 190 2.54 22.30 -14.17
C PHE A 190 2.67 22.99 -15.53
N THR A 191 1.68 23.81 -15.89
CA THR A 191 1.72 24.62 -17.13
C THR A 191 1.91 26.08 -16.78
N SER A 192 3.00 26.68 -17.27
CA SER A 192 3.33 28.09 -16.99
C SER A 192 2.36 29.06 -17.68
N GLU A 193 2.43 30.34 -17.33
CA GLU A 193 1.64 31.40 -17.97
C GLU A 193 1.93 31.56 -19.48
N THR A 194 3.12 31.15 -19.93
CA THR A 194 3.51 31.17 -21.35
C THR A 194 3.00 29.94 -22.11
N GLY A 195 2.36 28.99 -21.43
CA GLY A 195 1.91 27.72 -21.99
C GLY A 195 2.99 26.63 -22.03
N GLU A 196 4.17 26.88 -21.45
CA GLU A 196 5.24 25.89 -21.36
C GLU A 196 4.91 24.83 -20.30
N ARG A 197 5.12 23.56 -20.64
CA ARG A 197 4.93 22.44 -19.73
C ARG A 197 6.21 22.18 -18.94
N HIS A 198 6.12 22.29 -17.61
CA HIS A 198 7.11 21.72 -16.71
C HIS A 198 6.74 20.27 -16.42
N TYR A 199 7.69 19.36 -16.63
CA TYR A 199 7.48 17.93 -16.45
C TYR A 199 7.84 17.47 -15.05
N PRO A 200 7.08 16.54 -14.46
CA PRO A 200 7.38 16.00 -13.15
C PRO A 200 8.61 15.09 -13.13
N ALA A 201 9.15 14.93 -11.92
CA ALA A 201 10.07 13.87 -11.58
C ALA A 201 9.61 13.24 -10.26
N THR A 202 9.57 11.92 -10.19
CA THR A 202 9.13 11.18 -9.01
C THR A 202 10.10 10.04 -8.69
N ALA A 203 10.21 9.67 -7.41
CA ALA A 203 11.08 8.59 -6.97
C ALA A 203 10.34 7.57 -6.12
N LEU A 204 10.40 6.31 -6.55
CA LEU A 204 10.01 5.16 -5.77
C LEU A 204 11.16 4.75 -4.85
N LEU A 205 10.95 4.86 -3.54
CA LEU A 205 11.90 4.41 -2.52
C LEU A 205 11.40 3.09 -1.92
N CYS A 206 12.18 2.02 -2.07
CA CYS A 206 11.92 0.71 -1.47
C CYS A 206 13.12 0.20 -0.67
N ASN A 207 12.96 -0.91 0.04
CA ASN A 207 14.01 -1.53 0.84
C ASN A 207 14.09 -3.05 0.62
N PHE A 208 14.00 -3.48 -0.64
CA PHE A 208 14.05 -4.89 -1.01
C PHE A 208 15.45 -5.46 -0.83
N THR A 209 15.50 -6.69 -0.30
CA THR A 209 16.75 -7.40 -0.01
C THR A 209 17.61 -7.49 -1.28
N PRO A 210 18.86 -6.98 -1.29
CA PRO A 210 19.73 -7.04 -2.47
C PRO A 210 20.05 -8.47 -2.91
N SER A 211 20.46 -8.62 -4.18
CA SER A 211 21.01 -9.89 -4.65
C SER A 211 22.27 -10.28 -3.89
N THR A 212 22.49 -11.58 -3.69
CA THR A 212 23.73 -12.13 -3.15
C THR A 212 24.53 -12.81 -4.26
N SER A 213 25.75 -13.27 -3.94
CA SER A 213 26.55 -14.06 -4.87
C SER A 213 25.85 -15.36 -5.30
N THR A 214 24.91 -15.87 -4.50
CA THR A 214 24.27 -17.17 -4.70
C THR A 214 22.80 -17.09 -5.12
N LYS A 215 22.11 -15.96 -4.93
CA LYS A 215 20.67 -15.83 -5.21
C LYS A 215 20.30 -14.38 -5.59
N PRO A 216 19.42 -14.14 -6.58
CA PRO A 216 18.97 -12.79 -6.91
C PRO A 216 18.08 -12.21 -5.80
N SER A 217 17.77 -10.91 -5.91
CA SER A 217 16.75 -10.28 -5.07
C SER A 217 15.39 -10.89 -5.38
N LEU A 218 14.72 -11.43 -4.37
CA LEU A 218 13.40 -12.03 -4.48
C LEU A 218 12.41 -11.29 -3.61
N LEU A 219 11.21 -11.11 -4.14
CA LEU A 219 10.12 -10.43 -3.47
C LEU A 219 9.14 -11.44 -2.86
N MET A 220 8.81 -11.22 -1.60
CA MET A 220 7.61 -11.80 -1.01
C MET A 220 6.37 -11.25 -1.72
N HIS A 221 5.27 -12.00 -1.72
CA HIS A 221 4.04 -11.55 -2.37
C HIS A 221 3.54 -10.20 -1.84
N GLU A 222 3.67 -9.95 -0.53
CA GLU A 222 3.32 -8.64 0.05
C GLU A 222 4.18 -7.49 -0.50
N GLU A 223 5.45 -7.75 -0.84
CA GLU A 223 6.33 -6.77 -1.47
C GLU A 223 5.92 -6.51 -2.93
N VAL A 224 5.36 -7.51 -3.63
CA VAL A 224 4.75 -7.33 -4.96
C VAL A 224 3.50 -6.45 -4.87
N VAL A 225 2.63 -6.69 -3.87
CA VAL A 225 1.45 -5.84 -3.61
C VAL A 225 1.87 -4.39 -3.34
N LEU A 226 2.88 -4.19 -2.48
CA LEU A 226 3.40 -2.85 -2.18
C LEU A 226 4.06 -2.20 -3.40
N LEU A 227 4.70 -2.97 -4.28
CA LEU A 227 5.28 -2.44 -5.51
C LEU A 227 4.19 -1.90 -6.46
N PHE A 228 3.06 -2.60 -6.60
CA PHE A 228 1.89 -2.06 -7.33
C PHE A 228 1.37 -0.77 -6.70
N HIS A 229 1.26 -0.75 -5.37
CA HIS A 229 0.77 0.41 -4.62
C HIS A 229 1.64 1.65 -4.87
N GLU A 230 2.94 1.55 -4.59
CA GLU A 230 3.84 2.69 -4.61
C GLU A 230 4.17 3.15 -6.04
N LEU A 231 4.29 2.21 -6.98
CA LEU A 231 4.43 2.58 -8.39
C LEU A 231 3.14 3.23 -8.91
N GLY A 232 1.97 2.87 -8.35
CA GLY A 232 0.70 3.55 -8.60
C GLY A 232 0.73 5.04 -8.27
N HIS A 233 1.30 5.41 -7.11
CA HIS A 233 1.56 6.82 -6.76
C HIS A 233 2.52 7.48 -7.76
N GLY A 234 3.58 6.78 -8.17
CA GLY A 234 4.50 7.26 -9.19
C GLY A 234 3.82 7.52 -10.55
N ILE A 235 2.90 6.64 -10.97
CA ILE A 235 2.10 6.85 -12.19
C ILE A 235 1.19 8.05 -12.03
N HIS A 236 0.53 8.22 -10.88
CA HIS A 236 -0.32 9.38 -10.61
C HIS A 236 0.46 10.69 -10.79
N ASP A 237 1.65 10.78 -10.20
CA ASP A 237 2.54 11.93 -10.36
C ASP A 237 2.93 12.17 -11.83
N LEU A 238 3.33 11.12 -12.56
CA LEU A 238 3.79 11.23 -13.95
C LEU A 238 2.69 11.69 -14.92
N VAL A 239 1.47 11.16 -14.77
CA VAL A 239 0.37 11.47 -15.70
C VAL A 239 -0.41 12.72 -15.31
N ALA A 240 -0.29 13.21 -14.07
CA ALA A 240 -0.99 14.40 -13.62
C ALA A 240 -0.69 15.63 -14.49
N HIS A 241 -1.74 16.21 -15.05
CA HIS A 241 -1.69 17.35 -15.96
C HIS A 241 -2.43 18.57 -15.39
N THR A 242 -1.79 19.23 -14.43
CA THR A 242 -2.36 20.41 -13.76
C THR A 242 -1.80 21.73 -14.28
N LYS A 243 -2.55 22.82 -14.07
CA LYS A 243 -2.08 24.19 -14.33
C LYS A 243 -1.16 24.68 -13.21
N TRP A 244 -1.47 24.34 -11.96
CA TRP A 244 -0.75 24.82 -10.78
C TRP A 244 -0.06 23.66 -10.07
N SER A 245 1.18 23.88 -9.64
CA SER A 245 1.99 22.85 -8.98
C SER A 245 1.41 22.37 -7.64
N ILE A 246 0.64 23.22 -6.95
CA ILE A 246 -0.01 22.87 -5.67
C ILE A 246 -1.03 21.74 -5.80
N PHE A 247 -1.57 21.50 -6.99
CA PHE A 247 -2.55 20.44 -7.27
C PHE A 247 -1.92 19.24 -7.99
N HIS A 248 -0.61 19.25 -8.23
CA HIS A 248 0.03 18.25 -9.06
C HIS A 248 0.10 16.87 -8.39
N GLY A 249 -0.10 15.83 -9.20
CA GLY A 249 0.12 14.45 -8.81
C GLY A 249 -0.79 14.04 -7.65
N THR A 250 -0.18 13.40 -6.67
CA THR A 250 -0.83 12.93 -5.44
C THR A 250 -1.28 14.02 -4.45
N ALA A 251 -1.22 15.31 -4.82
CA ALA A 251 -1.70 16.44 -4.02
C ALA A 251 -3.25 16.56 -4.00
N THR A 252 -3.93 15.44 -3.75
CA THR A 252 -5.37 15.31 -3.46
C THR A 252 -5.60 15.34 -1.95
N VAL A 253 -6.86 15.34 -1.51
CA VAL A 253 -7.19 15.23 -0.07
C VAL A 253 -6.70 13.91 0.56
N ASP A 254 -6.27 13.98 1.83
CA ASP A 254 -5.60 12.87 2.55
C ASP A 254 -6.44 11.59 2.65
N ASP A 255 -7.77 11.69 2.72
CA ASP A 255 -8.68 10.53 2.80
C ASP A 255 -9.10 9.97 1.44
N PHE A 256 -8.50 10.50 0.37
CA PHE A 256 -8.63 10.00 -1.01
C PHE A 256 -7.30 9.59 -1.64
N CYS A 257 -6.17 10.20 -1.25
CA CYS A 257 -4.88 10.05 -1.95
C CYS A 257 -4.42 8.60 -2.12
N GLU A 258 -4.78 7.71 -1.20
CA GLU A 258 -4.46 6.28 -1.25
C GLU A 258 -5.43 5.47 -2.13
N ALA A 259 -6.59 6.00 -2.53
CA ALA A 259 -7.59 5.23 -3.28
C ALA A 259 -7.05 4.79 -4.66
N PRO A 260 -6.34 5.66 -5.43
CA PRO A 260 -5.68 5.26 -6.66
C PRO A 260 -4.67 4.11 -6.51
N SER A 261 -3.77 4.18 -5.52
CA SER A 261 -2.73 3.17 -5.30
C SER A 261 -3.32 1.86 -4.77
N GLN A 262 -4.26 1.94 -3.83
CA GLN A 262 -4.93 0.78 -3.26
C GLN A 262 -5.80 0.02 -4.28
N MET A 263 -6.33 0.71 -5.30
CA MET A 263 -7.04 0.06 -6.39
C MET A 263 -6.08 -0.83 -7.21
N LEU A 264 -4.84 -0.40 -7.40
CA LEU A 264 -3.85 -1.15 -8.18
C LEU A 264 -3.34 -2.39 -7.47
N GLU A 265 -3.44 -2.45 -6.14
CA GLU A 265 -3.12 -3.65 -5.35
C GLU A 265 -3.95 -4.87 -5.77
N PHE A 266 -5.15 -4.69 -6.33
CA PHE A 266 -5.99 -5.82 -6.76
C PHE A 266 -5.34 -6.66 -7.88
N TRP A 267 -4.46 -6.09 -8.70
CA TRP A 267 -3.74 -6.83 -9.74
C TRP A 267 -2.81 -7.89 -9.15
N ALA A 268 -2.21 -7.61 -7.99
CA ALA A 268 -1.36 -8.59 -7.31
C ALA A 268 -2.14 -9.80 -6.75
N TRP A 269 -3.46 -9.79 -6.81
CA TRP A 269 -4.31 -10.91 -6.35
C TRP A 269 -5.05 -11.62 -7.49
N ASP A 270 -4.81 -11.22 -8.73
CA ASP A 270 -5.44 -11.85 -9.89
C ASP A 270 -4.62 -13.07 -10.38
N PRO A 271 -5.26 -14.24 -10.62
CA PRO A 271 -4.56 -15.44 -11.06
C PRO A 271 -3.76 -15.28 -12.35
N ASP A 272 -4.29 -14.56 -13.33
CA ASP A 272 -3.65 -14.40 -14.65
C ASP A 272 -2.47 -13.44 -14.54
N VAL A 273 -2.63 -12.35 -13.79
CA VAL A 273 -1.53 -11.42 -13.48
C VAL A 273 -0.42 -12.11 -12.69
N LEU A 274 -0.75 -12.89 -11.66
CA LEU A 274 0.24 -13.65 -10.89
C LEU A 274 1.00 -14.66 -11.76
N SER A 275 0.29 -15.34 -12.68
CA SER A 275 0.91 -16.23 -13.65
C SER A 275 1.87 -15.47 -14.57
N GLN A 276 1.42 -14.34 -15.13
CA GLN A 276 2.20 -13.48 -16.02
C GLN A 276 3.46 -12.94 -15.35
N LEU A 277 3.37 -12.46 -14.11
CA LEU A 277 4.49 -11.91 -13.36
C LEU A 277 5.45 -12.99 -12.84
N SER A 278 4.95 -14.22 -12.63
CA SER A 278 5.78 -15.31 -12.11
C SER A 278 6.86 -15.73 -13.10
N ASN A 279 8.11 -15.81 -12.64
CA ASN A 279 9.21 -16.41 -13.37
C ASN A 279 10.24 -16.94 -12.36
N HIS A 280 10.28 -18.26 -12.19
CA HIS A 280 11.18 -18.88 -11.24
C HIS A 280 12.62 -18.52 -11.55
N TRP A 281 13.36 -18.03 -10.53
CA TRP A 281 14.64 -17.36 -10.74
C TRP A 281 15.71 -18.24 -11.41
N SER A 282 15.60 -19.56 -11.31
CA SER A 282 16.48 -20.51 -12.03
C SER A 282 16.38 -20.42 -13.56
N HIS A 283 15.31 -19.82 -14.10
CA HIS A 283 15.09 -19.62 -15.55
C HIS A 283 15.58 -18.27 -16.07
N LEU A 284 16.09 -17.38 -15.20
CA LEU A 284 16.55 -16.05 -15.61
C LEU A 284 17.81 -16.11 -16.49
N SER A 285 18.74 -17.02 -16.20
CA SER A 285 19.94 -17.22 -17.01
C SER A 285 20.62 -18.57 -16.70
N PRO A 286 21.54 -19.05 -17.55
CA PRO A 286 22.34 -20.25 -17.25
C PRO A 286 23.12 -20.15 -15.93
N SER A 287 23.57 -18.95 -15.55
CA SER A 287 24.26 -18.72 -14.27
C SER A 287 23.32 -18.91 -13.08
N HIS A 288 22.08 -18.42 -13.19
CA HIS A 288 21.07 -18.60 -12.15
C HIS A 288 20.68 -20.08 -11.99
N LEU A 289 20.52 -20.81 -13.10
CA LEU A 289 20.28 -22.25 -13.05
C LEU A 289 21.38 -22.99 -12.30
N GLN A 290 22.65 -22.71 -12.63
CA GLN A 290 23.79 -23.34 -11.95
C GLN A 290 23.80 -23.03 -10.44
N LYS A 291 23.55 -21.77 -10.05
CA LYS A 291 23.46 -21.36 -8.64
C LYS A 291 22.34 -22.10 -7.92
N TRP A 292 21.18 -22.23 -8.55
CA TRP A 292 20.03 -22.96 -7.99
C TRP A 292 20.36 -24.45 -7.81
N GLN A 293 20.95 -25.09 -8.82
CA GLN A 293 21.35 -26.50 -8.77
C GLN A 293 22.39 -26.78 -7.67
N ASN A 294 23.32 -25.85 -7.44
CA ASN A 294 24.30 -25.97 -6.36
C ASN A 294 23.63 -25.97 -4.97
N GLN A 295 22.52 -25.26 -4.81
CA GLN A 295 21.73 -25.20 -3.56
C GLN A 295 20.72 -26.33 -3.45
N ASN A 296 20.33 -26.94 -4.57
CA ASN A 296 19.25 -27.93 -4.68
C ASN A 296 19.73 -29.22 -5.38
N SER A 297 20.92 -29.70 -5.00
CA SER A 297 21.55 -30.86 -5.65
C SER A 297 20.64 -32.09 -5.61
N GLY A 298 20.43 -32.70 -6.77
CA GLY A 298 19.54 -33.86 -6.93
C GLY A 298 18.05 -33.55 -7.09
N LYS A 299 17.62 -32.28 -7.04
CA LYS A 299 16.24 -31.87 -7.32
C LYS A 299 16.07 -31.49 -8.79
N ALA A 300 14.89 -31.78 -9.35
CA ALA A 300 14.50 -31.28 -10.68
C ALA A 300 14.30 -29.77 -10.63
N GLN A 301 14.69 -29.07 -11.70
CA GLN A 301 14.45 -27.63 -11.82
C GLN A 301 12.94 -27.35 -11.72
N PRO A 302 12.49 -26.34 -10.95
CA PRO A 302 11.08 -26.01 -10.83
C PRO A 302 10.51 -25.51 -12.16
N ASP A 303 9.18 -25.56 -12.28
CA ASP A 303 8.48 -24.96 -13.40
C ASP A 303 8.80 -23.46 -13.50
N LYS A 304 8.71 -22.92 -14.71
CA LYS A 304 9.02 -21.51 -14.96
C LYS A 304 8.02 -20.58 -14.27
N HIS A 305 6.74 -20.95 -14.26
CA HIS A 305 5.64 -20.14 -13.72
C HIS A 305 5.05 -20.82 -12.49
N LEU A 306 4.39 -20.04 -11.63
CA LEU A 306 3.65 -20.59 -10.50
C LEU A 306 2.59 -21.59 -11.01
N SER A 307 2.46 -22.72 -10.33
CA SER A 307 1.40 -23.68 -10.65
C SER A 307 0.03 -23.10 -10.30
N SER A 308 -1.02 -23.54 -11.00
CA SER A 308 -2.41 -23.13 -10.68
C SER A 308 -2.78 -23.46 -9.22
N ASN A 309 -2.21 -24.51 -8.63
CA ASN A 309 -2.44 -24.85 -7.23
C ASN A 309 -1.83 -23.82 -6.28
N MET A 310 -0.60 -23.37 -6.53
CA MET A 310 0.05 -22.32 -5.72
C MET A 310 -0.69 -20.99 -5.85
N ILE A 311 -1.08 -20.62 -7.07
CA ILE A 311 -1.87 -19.40 -7.32
C ILE A 311 -3.21 -19.47 -6.57
N ASN A 312 -3.95 -20.57 -6.72
CA ASN A 312 -5.23 -20.75 -6.03
C ASN A 312 -5.08 -20.75 -4.50
N ALA A 313 -4.03 -21.37 -3.97
CA ALA A 313 -3.74 -21.36 -2.54
C ALA A 313 -3.47 -19.94 -2.04
N LEU A 314 -2.60 -19.18 -2.74
CA LEU A 314 -2.27 -17.80 -2.42
C LEU A 314 -3.50 -16.90 -2.47
N VAL A 315 -4.27 -16.92 -3.56
CA VAL A 315 -5.45 -16.08 -3.73
C VAL A 315 -6.53 -16.41 -2.70
N LYS A 316 -6.78 -17.69 -2.40
CA LYS A 316 -7.72 -18.08 -1.33
C LYS A 316 -7.25 -17.65 0.06
N SER A 317 -5.93 -17.53 0.26
CA SER A 317 -5.37 -17.11 1.54
C SER A 317 -5.51 -15.61 1.84
N LYS A 318 -5.86 -14.79 0.82
CA LYS A 318 -5.96 -13.32 0.92
C LYS A 318 -6.71 -12.85 2.17
N ASN A 319 -7.83 -13.49 2.47
CA ASN A 319 -8.73 -13.09 3.56
C ASN A 319 -8.65 -14.02 4.77
N VAL A 320 -7.65 -14.89 4.88
CA VAL A 320 -7.45 -15.75 6.06
C VAL A 320 -7.10 -14.87 7.26
N ASN A 321 -7.95 -14.91 8.28
CA ASN A 321 -7.93 -14.00 9.42
C ASN A 321 -8.00 -12.51 9.02
N GLY A 322 -8.66 -12.24 7.89
CA GLY A 322 -8.77 -10.91 7.30
C GLY A 322 -9.54 -9.95 8.20
N ALA A 323 -10.58 -10.41 8.90
CA ALA A 323 -11.34 -9.53 9.78
C ALA A 323 -10.49 -9.06 10.97
N LEU A 324 -9.76 -9.98 11.60
CA LEU A 324 -8.77 -9.66 12.64
C LEU A 324 -7.67 -8.73 12.11
N TYR A 325 -7.16 -8.96 10.90
CA TYR A 325 -6.18 -8.09 10.29
C TYR A 325 -6.68 -6.64 10.17
N GLN A 326 -7.91 -6.44 9.70
CA GLN A 326 -8.51 -5.10 9.54
C GLN A 326 -8.70 -4.37 10.88
N THR A 327 -8.86 -5.09 11.99
CA THR A 327 -8.95 -4.45 13.32
C THR A 327 -7.71 -3.66 13.68
N ARG A 328 -6.53 -3.96 13.09
CA ARG A 328 -5.30 -3.20 13.30
C ARG A 328 -5.40 -1.77 12.75
N LEU A 329 -6.02 -1.62 11.58
CA LEU A 329 -6.28 -0.30 10.98
C LEU A 329 -7.39 0.43 11.72
N LEU A 330 -8.47 -0.28 12.10
CA LEU A 330 -9.54 0.30 12.93
C LEU A 330 -8.99 0.85 14.25
N HIS A 331 -8.24 0.05 15.00
CA HIS A 331 -7.65 0.47 16.28
C HIS A 331 -6.84 1.75 16.14
N ARG A 332 -5.97 1.84 15.14
CA ARG A 332 -5.17 3.04 14.89
C ARG A 332 -6.03 4.25 14.48
N SER A 333 -7.06 4.02 13.66
CA SER A 333 -7.99 5.07 13.21
C SER A 333 -8.80 5.63 14.39
N PHE A 334 -9.37 4.75 15.21
CA PHE A 334 -10.08 5.15 16.43
C PHE A 334 -9.17 5.85 17.42
N PHE A 335 -7.94 5.36 17.62
CA PHE A 335 -6.99 6.02 18.52
C PHE A 335 -6.65 7.42 18.01
N ASP A 336 -6.34 7.57 16.72
CA ASP A 336 -6.06 8.86 16.09
C ASP A 336 -7.24 9.84 16.26
N MET A 337 -8.46 9.40 15.98
CA MET A 337 -9.66 10.22 16.18
C MET A 337 -9.88 10.56 17.64
N THR A 338 -9.67 9.62 18.57
CA THR A 338 -9.88 9.85 20.01
C THR A 338 -8.95 10.93 20.56
N VAL A 339 -7.64 10.85 20.25
CA VAL A 339 -6.66 11.79 20.80
C VAL A 339 -6.74 13.19 20.19
N HIS A 340 -7.33 13.31 18.99
CA HIS A 340 -7.52 14.59 18.28
C HIS A 340 -8.92 15.19 18.40
N SER A 341 -9.89 14.44 18.93
CA SER A 341 -11.26 14.92 19.16
C SER A 341 -11.53 15.36 20.60
N ALA A 342 -10.50 15.34 21.45
CA ALA A 342 -10.62 15.79 22.83
C ALA A 342 -11.15 17.24 22.90
N THR A 343 -12.05 17.51 23.83
CA THR A 343 -12.82 18.77 23.88
C THR A 343 -12.13 19.91 24.63
N SER A 344 -10.95 19.65 25.22
CA SER A 344 -10.16 20.67 25.91
C SER A 344 -8.73 20.22 26.14
N VAL A 345 -7.84 21.18 26.41
CA VAL A 345 -6.46 20.92 26.86
C VAL A 345 -6.42 20.07 28.13
N VAL A 346 -7.34 20.29 29.07
CA VAL A 346 -7.40 19.53 30.34
C VAL A 346 -7.70 18.06 30.06
N ALA A 347 -8.69 17.78 29.20
CA ALA A 347 -9.02 16.40 28.82
C ALA A 347 -7.83 15.65 28.20
N ILE A 348 -6.99 16.34 27.42
CA ILE A 348 -5.77 15.74 26.85
C ILE A 348 -4.71 15.50 27.91
N GLN A 349 -4.55 16.41 28.87
CA GLN A 349 -3.56 16.27 29.97
C GLN A 349 -3.90 15.11 30.91
N GLU A 350 -5.19 14.87 31.14
CA GLU A 350 -5.69 13.79 31.98
C GLU A 350 -5.76 12.44 31.25
N MET A 351 -5.61 12.44 29.92
CA MET A 351 -5.70 11.24 29.10
C MET A 351 -4.46 10.35 29.28
N ASN A 352 -4.67 9.13 29.78
CA ASN A 352 -3.66 8.09 29.75
C ASN A 352 -3.57 7.46 28.34
N MET A 353 -2.60 7.90 27.55
CA MET A 353 -2.41 7.46 26.16
C MET A 353 -2.15 5.95 26.02
N ALA A 354 -1.40 5.35 26.96
CA ALA A 354 -1.14 3.91 26.95
C ALA A 354 -2.45 3.14 27.15
N GLU A 355 -3.24 3.58 28.13
CA GLU A 355 -4.53 2.98 28.44
C GLU A 355 -5.53 3.11 27.29
N GLN A 356 -5.64 4.29 26.66
CA GLN A 356 -6.50 4.47 25.50
C GLN A 356 -6.10 3.55 24.34
N TRP A 357 -4.80 3.49 24.02
CA TRP A 357 -4.26 2.62 22.98
C TRP A 357 -4.58 1.15 23.25
N ASN A 358 -4.23 0.64 24.43
CA ASN A 358 -4.38 -0.79 24.74
C ASN A 358 -5.86 -1.19 24.89
N ARG A 359 -6.72 -0.32 25.43
CA ARG A 359 -8.17 -0.58 25.51
C ARG A 359 -8.80 -0.71 24.12
N LEU A 360 -8.52 0.25 23.23
CA LEU A 360 -9.01 0.18 21.85
C LEU A 360 -8.48 -1.07 21.15
N HIS A 361 -7.18 -1.34 21.27
CA HIS A 361 -6.56 -2.53 20.70
C HIS A 361 -7.27 -3.82 21.16
N THR A 362 -7.43 -4.05 22.46
CA THR A 362 -8.06 -5.27 22.98
C THR A 362 -9.54 -5.34 22.64
N SER A 363 -10.28 -4.22 22.70
CA SER A 363 -11.72 -4.23 22.38
C SER A 363 -12.00 -4.60 20.92
N MET A 364 -11.12 -4.22 20.00
CA MET A 364 -11.31 -4.46 18.57
C MET A 364 -10.70 -5.78 18.12
N SER A 365 -9.48 -6.08 18.57
CA SER A 365 -8.75 -7.27 18.12
C SER A 365 -9.09 -8.53 18.91
N PHE A 366 -9.72 -8.42 20.09
CA PHE A 366 -9.97 -9.54 21.01
C PHE A 366 -8.72 -10.27 21.51
N LEU A 367 -7.53 -9.68 21.32
CA LEU A 367 -6.25 -10.19 21.81
C LEU A 367 -6.07 -9.88 23.30
N ASP A 368 -5.43 -10.81 24.02
CA ASP A 368 -5.13 -10.65 25.45
C ASP A 368 -4.02 -9.60 25.66
N THR A 369 -4.15 -8.79 26.72
CA THR A 369 -3.15 -7.77 27.11
C THR A 369 -2.24 -8.31 28.23
N PRO A 370 -0.91 -8.20 28.13
CA PRO A 370 0.03 -8.87 29.03
C PRO A 370 0.03 -8.37 30.48
N GLU A 371 -0.02 -7.06 30.73
CA GLU A 371 0.16 -6.49 32.08
C GLU A 371 -0.83 -5.34 32.37
N GLY A 372 -2.06 -5.45 31.89
CA GLY A 372 -3.06 -4.37 32.02
C GLY A 372 -2.90 -3.27 30.97
N PHE A 373 -3.78 -2.26 31.03
CA PHE A 373 -3.91 -1.30 29.93
C PHE A 373 -2.86 -0.18 29.92
N ASP A 374 -2.13 0.07 31.01
CA ASP A 374 -1.03 1.03 31.03
C ASP A 374 0.29 0.46 30.46
N TRP A 375 0.30 -0.82 30.07
CA TRP A 375 1.48 -1.52 29.59
C TRP A 375 2.04 -0.96 28.27
N GLY A 376 3.34 -0.67 28.28
CA GLY A 376 4.07 -0.26 27.08
C GLY A 376 3.61 1.06 26.48
N HIS A 377 4.17 1.39 25.32
CA HIS A 377 3.94 2.67 24.64
C HIS A 377 3.73 2.47 23.14
N GLY A 378 2.83 1.55 22.76
CA GLY A 378 2.57 1.22 21.35
C GLY A 378 2.22 2.44 20.49
N TYR A 379 1.46 3.38 21.07
CA TYR A 379 1.13 4.67 20.45
C TYR A 379 2.35 5.52 20.07
N ALA A 380 3.49 5.39 20.78
CA ALA A 380 4.70 6.15 20.46
C ALA A 380 5.40 5.66 19.19
N LYS A 381 5.08 4.44 18.72
CA LYS A 381 5.55 3.88 17.43
C LYS A 381 4.57 4.15 16.29
N PHE A 382 3.46 4.82 16.56
CA PHE A 382 2.46 5.17 15.57
C PHE A 382 2.76 6.57 15.02
N ASP A 383 3.68 6.65 14.07
CA ASP A 383 4.20 7.90 13.51
C ASP A 383 3.14 8.72 12.75
N ALA A 384 2.15 8.07 12.13
CA ALA A 384 1.06 8.76 11.43
C ALA A 384 0.32 9.75 12.33
N VAL A 385 0.19 9.45 13.64
CA VAL A 385 -0.48 10.32 14.62
C VAL A 385 0.28 11.63 14.88
N VAL A 386 1.55 11.73 14.51
CA VAL A 386 2.40 12.92 14.71
C VAL A 386 2.91 13.54 13.40
N ARG A 387 2.66 12.90 12.26
CA ARG A 387 3.07 13.37 10.92
C ARG A 387 1.87 13.93 10.14
N VAL A 388 1.88 13.80 8.82
CA VAL A 388 0.90 14.35 7.87
C VAL A 388 -0.52 13.78 8.05
N TYR A 389 -0.65 12.57 8.59
CA TYR A 389 -1.92 11.85 8.74
C TYR A 389 -2.61 12.06 10.10
N ASP A 390 -2.32 13.16 10.80
CA ASP A 390 -2.94 13.45 12.09
C ASP A 390 -4.43 13.80 11.95
N ALA A 391 -5.29 13.11 12.71
CA ALA A 391 -6.74 13.09 12.48
C ALA A 391 -7.08 12.75 11.01
N GLY A 392 -6.36 11.77 10.47
CA GLY A 392 -6.42 11.38 9.07
C GLY A 392 -6.15 9.91 8.81
N PHE A 393 -5.76 9.13 9.83
CA PHE A 393 -5.41 7.72 9.61
C PHE A 393 -6.59 6.86 9.16
N TYR A 394 -7.83 7.28 9.46
CA TYR A 394 -9.04 6.67 8.92
C TYR A 394 -9.05 6.64 7.38
N GLY A 395 -8.33 7.58 6.76
CA GLY A 395 -8.20 7.71 5.32
C GLY A 395 -7.74 6.43 4.64
N TYR A 396 -6.93 5.58 5.28
CA TYR A 396 -6.53 4.28 4.72
C TYR A 396 -7.70 3.32 4.49
N LEU A 397 -8.67 3.28 5.41
CA LEU A 397 -9.86 2.44 5.29
C LEU A 397 -10.91 3.11 4.40
N TYR A 398 -11.01 4.44 4.48
CA TYR A 398 -11.94 5.23 3.70
C TYR A 398 -11.62 5.18 2.20
N SER A 399 -10.36 5.45 1.86
CA SER A 399 -9.82 5.28 0.50
C SER A 399 -9.95 3.86 -0.01
N ARG A 400 -9.80 2.83 0.85
CA ARG A 400 -9.98 1.43 0.46
C ARG A 400 -11.39 1.14 -0.03
N ALA A 401 -12.39 1.78 0.58
CA ALA A 401 -13.76 1.66 0.13
C ALA A 401 -13.93 2.17 -1.30
N TYR A 402 -13.43 3.39 -1.58
CA TYR A 402 -13.46 3.97 -2.92
C TYR A 402 -12.61 3.21 -3.93
N ALA A 403 -11.42 2.77 -3.55
CA ALA A 403 -10.55 1.93 -4.36
C ALA A 403 -11.27 0.65 -4.81
N THR A 404 -12.00 0.01 -3.88
CA THR A 404 -12.73 -1.21 -4.18
C THR A 404 -13.90 -0.93 -5.12
N GLU A 405 -14.65 0.15 -4.91
CA GLU A 405 -15.73 0.56 -5.82
C GLU A 405 -15.22 0.88 -7.23
N MET A 406 -14.09 1.59 -7.36
CA MET A 406 -13.46 1.87 -8.65
C MET A 406 -13.05 0.57 -9.35
N PHE A 407 -12.39 -0.34 -8.62
CA PHE A 407 -11.97 -1.64 -9.14
C PHE A 407 -13.17 -2.48 -9.59
N TYR A 408 -14.21 -2.60 -8.77
CA TYR A 408 -15.39 -3.40 -9.07
C TYR A 408 -16.19 -2.85 -10.25
N THR A 409 -16.22 -1.54 -10.40
CA THR A 409 -16.93 -0.86 -11.49
C THR A 409 -16.21 -1.02 -12.83
N ALA A 410 -14.89 -0.86 -12.86
CA ALA A 410 -14.13 -0.75 -14.11
C ALA A 410 -13.32 -1.99 -14.49
N PHE A 411 -12.75 -2.71 -13.51
CA PHE A 411 -11.68 -3.69 -13.77
C PHE A 411 -11.99 -5.11 -13.31
N LYS A 412 -12.90 -5.33 -12.36
CA LYS A 412 -13.19 -6.68 -11.81
C LYS A 412 -13.59 -7.71 -12.85
N ARG A 413 -14.21 -7.30 -13.95
CA ARG A 413 -14.60 -8.18 -15.06
C ARG A 413 -13.47 -8.47 -16.04
N ASP A 414 -12.59 -7.49 -16.23
CA ASP A 414 -11.45 -7.56 -17.16
C ASP A 414 -10.38 -6.60 -16.66
N LEU A 415 -9.39 -7.15 -15.96
CA LEU A 415 -8.30 -6.38 -15.36
C LEU A 415 -7.38 -5.76 -16.41
N MET A 416 -7.40 -6.26 -17.65
CA MET A 416 -6.52 -5.79 -18.73
C MET A 416 -7.30 -4.94 -19.74
N ASN A 417 -8.45 -4.39 -19.37
CA ASN A 417 -9.22 -3.48 -20.21
C ASN A 417 -8.52 -2.12 -20.35
N ALA A 418 -7.77 -1.94 -21.44
CA ALA A 418 -7.02 -0.71 -21.72
C ALA A 418 -7.93 0.53 -21.92
N SER A 419 -9.18 0.35 -22.35
CA SER A 419 -10.12 1.48 -22.48
C SER A 419 -10.52 2.03 -21.12
N GLU A 420 -10.81 1.14 -20.16
CA GLU A 420 -11.09 1.52 -18.77
C GLU A 420 -9.83 2.06 -18.09
N GLY A 421 -8.64 1.51 -18.39
CA GLY A 421 -7.36 2.06 -17.93
C GLY A 421 -7.13 3.51 -18.37
N LYS A 422 -7.36 3.83 -19.65
CA LYS A 422 -7.26 5.21 -20.18
C LYS A 422 -8.33 6.13 -19.60
N ARG A 423 -9.54 5.61 -19.36
CA ARG A 423 -10.63 6.36 -18.70
C ARG A 423 -10.27 6.69 -17.25
N TYR A 424 -9.77 5.72 -16.50
CA TYR A 424 -9.27 5.89 -15.14
C TYR A 424 -8.13 6.90 -15.08
N ARG A 425 -7.12 6.76 -15.94
CA ARG A 425 -6.02 7.73 -16.05
C ARG A 425 -6.54 9.15 -16.23
N LYS A 426 -7.42 9.37 -17.22
CA LYS A 426 -7.93 10.71 -17.56
C LYS A 426 -8.79 11.34 -16.45
N ILE A 427 -9.66 10.56 -15.82
CA ILE A 427 -10.60 11.07 -14.83
C ILE A 427 -9.92 11.16 -13.46
N MET A 428 -9.30 10.07 -13.00
CA MET A 428 -8.80 9.96 -11.63
C MET A 428 -7.38 10.51 -11.44
N LEU A 429 -6.49 10.39 -12.44
CA LEU A 429 -5.06 10.69 -12.25
C LEU A 429 -4.63 12.01 -12.89
N GLU A 430 -5.04 12.28 -14.13
CA GLU A 430 -4.58 13.46 -14.88
C GLU A 430 -5.01 14.79 -14.23
N ARG A 431 -6.03 14.77 -13.37
CA ARG A 431 -6.53 15.97 -12.68
C ARG A 431 -5.72 16.34 -11.45
N GLY A 432 -4.94 15.43 -10.87
CA GLY A 432 -4.39 15.60 -9.52
C GLY A 432 -5.45 16.12 -8.54
N GLY A 433 -5.08 17.04 -7.65
CA GLY A 433 -6.02 17.73 -6.74
C GLY A 433 -6.70 18.97 -7.32
N SER A 434 -6.83 19.10 -8.64
CA SER A 434 -7.38 20.32 -9.26
C SER A 434 -8.91 20.37 -9.36
N VAL A 435 -9.57 19.27 -9.03
CA VAL A 435 -11.03 19.09 -9.00
C VAL A 435 -11.38 18.38 -7.69
N ASP A 436 -12.54 18.67 -7.11
CA ASP A 436 -13.02 17.97 -5.92
C ASP A 436 -13.07 16.44 -6.19
N GLU A 437 -12.52 15.67 -5.27
CA GLU A 437 -12.33 14.23 -5.45
C GLU A 437 -13.67 13.48 -5.47
N MET A 438 -14.70 13.99 -4.78
CA MET A 438 -16.03 13.40 -4.85
C MET A 438 -16.63 13.64 -6.24
N GLU A 439 -16.49 14.84 -6.81
CA GLU A 439 -16.94 15.09 -8.18
C GLU A 439 -16.25 14.18 -9.19
N THR A 440 -14.94 13.96 -9.01
CA THR A 440 -14.14 13.08 -9.85
C THR A 440 -14.57 11.61 -9.71
N LEU A 441 -14.83 11.16 -8.48
CA LEU A 441 -15.31 9.81 -8.21
C LEU A 441 -16.72 9.57 -8.77
N LEU A 442 -17.62 10.55 -8.63
CA LEU A 442 -18.98 10.50 -9.19
C LEU A 442 -18.96 10.40 -10.71
N GLU A 443 -18.10 11.18 -11.38
CA GLU A 443 -17.93 11.09 -12.83
C GLU A 443 -17.39 9.71 -13.24
N PHE A 444 -16.42 9.18 -12.50
CA PHE A 444 -15.84 7.87 -12.82
C PHE A 444 -16.81 6.71 -12.58
N LEU A 445 -17.58 6.74 -11.50
CA LEU A 445 -18.52 5.68 -11.16
C LEU A 445 -19.86 5.81 -11.91
N GLY A 446 -20.24 7.03 -12.30
CA GLY A 446 -21.56 7.36 -12.84
C GLY A 446 -22.69 7.32 -11.82
N ARG A 447 -22.35 7.24 -10.53
CA ARG A 447 -23.26 7.17 -9.37
C ARG A 447 -22.51 7.53 -8.08
N GLU A 448 -23.26 7.79 -7.01
CA GLU A 448 -22.71 7.89 -5.67
C GLU A 448 -21.94 6.60 -5.28
N PRO A 449 -20.78 6.74 -4.60
CA PRO A 449 -20.07 5.59 -4.07
C PRO A 449 -20.88 4.91 -2.96
N SER A 450 -20.76 3.58 -2.85
CA SER A 450 -21.27 2.82 -1.71
C SER A 450 -20.14 1.99 -1.09
N ASN A 451 -20.38 1.40 0.08
CA ASN A 451 -19.40 0.52 0.73
C ASN A 451 -19.63 -0.96 0.40
N ASP A 452 -20.54 -1.28 -0.52
CA ASP A 452 -20.98 -2.66 -0.75
C ASP A 452 -19.85 -3.51 -1.36
N ALA A 453 -19.13 -3.00 -2.37
CA ALA A 453 -18.02 -3.74 -2.94
C ALA A 453 -16.90 -3.95 -1.91
N PHE A 454 -16.66 -2.96 -1.05
CA PHE A 454 -15.69 -3.07 0.04
C PHE A 454 -16.08 -4.15 1.06
N TYR A 455 -17.34 -4.17 1.49
CA TYR A 455 -17.83 -5.19 2.41
C TYR A 455 -17.85 -6.59 1.77
N GLN A 456 -18.20 -6.70 0.49
CA GLN A 456 -18.09 -7.95 -0.25
C GLN A 456 -16.63 -8.44 -0.32
N GLU A 457 -15.67 -7.54 -0.59
CA GLU A 457 -14.25 -7.89 -0.64
C GLU A 457 -13.72 -8.38 0.72
N LEU A 458 -14.25 -7.85 1.82
CA LEU A 458 -13.96 -8.30 3.18
C LEU A 458 -14.73 -9.57 3.58
N GLY A 459 -15.61 -10.10 2.74
CA GLY A 459 -16.45 -11.27 3.04
C GLY A 459 -17.57 -10.99 4.06
N LEU A 460 -18.05 -9.75 4.14
CA LEU A 460 -19.06 -9.28 5.09
C LEU A 460 -20.48 -9.18 4.49
N LEU A 461 -20.65 -9.45 3.19
CA LEU A 461 -21.91 -9.45 2.45
C LEU A 461 -22.12 -10.74 1.65
#